data_AF-S8BXA1-F1
#
_entry.id   AF-S8BXA1-F1
#
_cell.length_a   1.000
_cell.length_b   1.000
_cell.length_c   1.000
_cell.angle_alpha   90.00
_cell.angle_beta   90.00
_cell.angle_gamma   90.00
#
_symmetry.space_group_name_H-M   'P 1'
#
loop_
_entity.id
_entity.type
_entity.pdbx_description
1 polymer ?
#
loop_
_entity_poly.entity_id
_entity_poly.type
_entity_poly.pdbx_seq_one_letter_code
_entity_poly.pdbx_strand_id
1 'polypeptide(L)'
;SAKREREFLTEEIETERVSSEDDDTPNCRKKLRLTKPQSALLEQSFRHHTTLNPKQKQELARELKLRPRQVEVWFQNRRARTKLKQTEIDFAFMKKYCETLMEENRWLHKELKALQLSHPLNTPAATLTLCPSCEKITAVSTADNNNPSKGLFTLSRKPHLFT
;
A
#
# COMPACT_ATOMS: atom_id res chain seq x y z
N SER A 1 -19.29 -8.98 4.42
CA SER A 1 -18.63 -9.75 3.34
C SER A 1 -17.11 -9.74 3.47
N ALA A 2 -16.55 -10.30 4.55
CA ALA A 2 -15.11 -10.25 4.86
C ALA A 2 -14.54 -11.63 5.22
N LYS A 3 -14.89 -12.68 4.46
CA LYS A 3 -14.51 -14.06 4.79
C LYS A 3 -14.14 -14.94 3.59
N ARG A 4 -13.49 -14.39 2.56
CA ARG A 4 -13.05 -15.19 1.41
C ARG A 4 -11.76 -14.66 0.79
N GLU A 5 -10.65 -14.70 1.52
CA GLU A 5 -9.32 -14.60 0.91
C GLU A 5 -8.29 -15.57 1.52
N ARG A 6 -8.76 -16.52 2.35
CA ARG A 6 -7.97 -17.69 2.73
C ARG A 6 -8.37 -18.81 1.77
N GLU A 7 -7.39 -19.26 0.98
CA GLU A 7 -7.40 -20.37 0.00
C GLU A 7 -7.31 -19.92 -1.46
N PHE A 8 -6.08 -19.85 -1.97
CA PHE A 8 -5.81 -20.25 -3.35
C PHE A 8 -4.55 -21.13 -3.37
N LEU A 9 -4.85 -22.43 -3.46
CA LEU A 9 -3.98 -23.60 -3.59
C LEU A 9 -3.04 -23.47 -4.79
N THR A 10 -1.75 -23.75 -4.59
CA THR A 10 -1.08 -24.94 -5.16
C THR A 10 -1.49 -25.30 -6.59
N GLU A 11 -0.67 -24.92 -7.56
CA GLU A 11 -0.32 -25.82 -8.66
C GLU A 11 0.91 -25.28 -9.40
N GLU A 12 1.98 -26.08 -9.38
CA GLU A 12 2.71 -26.48 -10.58
C GLU A 12 3.84 -27.39 -10.13
N ILE A 13 3.66 -28.67 -10.41
CA ILE A 13 4.67 -29.70 -10.24
C ILE A 13 5.11 -30.16 -11.62
N GLU A 14 6.41 -30.09 -11.91
CA GLU A 14 7.00 -30.79 -13.05
C GLU A 14 8.30 -31.55 -12.71
N THR A 15 8.13 -32.87 -12.80
CA THR A 15 9.00 -33.93 -13.38
C THR A 15 10.38 -34.27 -12.81
N GLU A 16 10.60 -35.58 -12.83
CA GLU A 16 11.60 -36.42 -12.16
C GLU A 16 13.05 -36.31 -12.68
N ARG A 17 14.02 -36.58 -11.80
CA ARG A 17 14.95 -37.74 -11.77
C ARG A 17 16.03 -37.48 -10.70
N VAL A 18 16.31 -38.47 -9.86
CA VAL A 18 17.35 -38.40 -8.82
C VAL A 18 18.72 -38.55 -9.47
N SER A 19 19.63 -37.60 -9.20
CA SER A 19 21.06 -37.79 -9.42
C SER A 19 21.76 -37.46 -8.10
N SER A 20 22.03 -38.52 -7.34
CA SER A 20 22.92 -38.50 -6.18
C SER A 20 24.34 -38.70 -6.70
N GLU A 21 25.12 -37.63 -6.77
CA GLU A 21 26.56 -37.72 -6.98
C GLU A 21 27.25 -36.72 -6.05
N ASP A 22 28.07 -37.27 -5.17
CA ASP A 22 29.07 -36.57 -4.38
C ASP A 22 30.04 -35.89 -5.35
N ASP A 23 29.89 -34.58 -5.54
CA ASP A 23 30.87 -33.76 -6.24
C ASP A 23 31.12 -32.50 -5.42
N ASP A 24 32.37 -32.41 -4.95
CA ASP A 24 32.95 -31.27 -4.25
C ASP A 24 33.56 -30.29 -5.26
N THR A 25 32.79 -29.96 -6.32
CA THR A 25 33.21 -28.99 -7.33
C THR A 25 32.41 -27.70 -7.21
N PRO A 26 33.06 -26.56 -6.91
CA PRO A 26 32.38 -25.29 -6.68
C PRO A 26 32.14 -24.54 -7.99
N ASN A 27 31.65 -25.14 -9.09
CA ASN A 27 31.27 -24.30 -10.25
C ASN A 27 30.38 -24.87 -11.38
N CYS A 28 29.50 -25.86 -11.16
CA CYS A 28 28.47 -26.14 -12.17
C CYS A 28 27.09 -25.80 -11.57
N ARG A 29 26.55 -24.63 -11.93
CA ARG A 29 25.22 -24.15 -11.47
C ARG A 29 24.08 -24.95 -12.13
N LYS A 30 24.04 -26.26 -11.88
CA LYS A 30 22.87 -27.09 -12.17
C LYS A 30 21.73 -26.60 -11.27
N LYS A 31 20.59 -26.22 -11.87
CA LYS A 31 19.40 -25.78 -11.15
C LYS A 31 18.94 -26.93 -10.24
N LEU A 32 18.81 -26.66 -8.94
CA LEU A 32 18.26 -27.63 -7.99
C LEU A 32 16.83 -28.01 -8.42
N ARG A 33 16.62 -29.31 -8.67
CA ARG A 33 15.29 -29.89 -8.85
C ARG A 33 14.91 -30.62 -7.57
N LEU A 34 13.80 -30.21 -6.96
CA LEU A 34 13.27 -30.83 -5.76
C LEU A 34 12.20 -31.86 -6.14
N THR A 35 12.15 -32.97 -5.41
CA THR A 35 11.05 -33.93 -5.55
C THR A 35 9.77 -33.38 -4.93
N LYS A 36 8.61 -33.96 -5.32
CA LYS A 36 7.30 -33.64 -4.72
C LYS A 36 7.34 -33.68 -3.19
N PRO A 37 7.79 -34.77 -2.54
CA PRO A 37 7.87 -34.83 -1.08
C PRO A 37 8.80 -33.77 -0.49
N GLN A 38 9.95 -33.51 -1.12
CA GLN A 38 10.88 -32.49 -0.63
C GLN A 38 10.25 -31.10 -0.65
N SER A 39 9.59 -30.74 -1.76
CA SER A 39 8.91 -29.45 -1.87
C SER A 39 7.75 -29.31 -0.88
N ALA A 40 7.02 -30.38 -0.59
CA ALA A 40 5.92 -30.38 0.35
C ALA A 40 6.39 -30.13 1.80
N LEU A 41 7.47 -30.79 2.23
CA LEU A 41 8.06 -30.58 3.55
C LEU A 41 8.67 -29.17 3.70
N LEU A 42 9.33 -28.65 2.66
CA LEU A 42 9.82 -27.27 2.65
C LEU A 42 8.67 -26.26 2.79
N GLU A 43 7.58 -26.45 2.05
CA GLU A 43 6.40 -25.59 2.15
C GLU A 43 5.70 -25.71 3.50
N GLN A 44 5.58 -26.93 4.05
CA GLN A 44 5.02 -27.15 5.39
C GLN A 44 5.86 -26.42 6.45
N SER A 45 7.18 -26.56 6.43
CA SER A 45 8.08 -25.85 7.33
C SER A 45 7.94 -24.33 7.19
N PHE A 46 7.89 -23.83 5.94
CA PHE A 46 7.73 -22.41 5.64
C PHE A 46 6.43 -21.79 6.16
N ARG A 47 5.32 -22.55 6.13
CA ARG A 47 4.03 -22.11 6.69
C ARG A 47 4.08 -21.84 8.19
N HIS A 48 4.94 -22.57 8.92
CA HIS A 48 5.13 -22.34 10.35
C HIS A 48 6.11 -21.19 10.59
N HIS A 49 7.22 -21.15 9.85
CA HIS A 49 8.25 -20.13 10.01
C HIS A 49 8.82 -19.73 8.64
N THR A 50 8.68 -18.45 8.27
CA THR A 50 9.18 -17.95 6.97
C THR A 50 10.71 -17.73 6.96
N THR A 51 11.34 -17.78 8.12
CA THR A 51 12.79 -17.75 8.35
C THR A 51 13.21 -18.97 9.17
N LEU A 52 14.36 -19.55 8.83
CA LEU A 52 14.93 -20.68 9.56
C LEU A 52 16.04 -20.21 10.48
N ASN A 53 16.06 -20.71 11.70
CA ASN A 53 17.26 -20.65 12.53
C ASN A 53 18.31 -21.69 12.07
N PRO A 54 19.58 -21.60 12.50
CA PRO A 54 20.62 -22.52 12.05
C PRO A 54 20.34 -24.00 12.34
N LYS A 55 19.76 -24.30 13.50
CA LYS A 55 19.45 -25.68 13.93
C LYS A 55 18.34 -26.30 13.06
N GLN A 56 17.23 -25.58 12.88
CA GLN A 56 16.13 -25.99 12.00
C GLN A 56 16.60 -26.19 10.57
N LYS A 57 17.48 -25.30 10.08
CA LYS A 57 18.06 -25.44 8.74
C LYS A 57 18.86 -26.74 8.60
N GLN A 58 19.69 -27.07 9.59
CA GLN A 58 20.47 -28.31 9.58
C GLN A 58 19.57 -29.55 9.68
N GLU A 59 18.57 -29.53 10.56
CA GLU A 59 17.63 -30.64 10.74
C GLU A 59 16.83 -30.90 9.46
N LEU A 60 16.27 -29.85 8.85
CA LEU A 60 15.50 -29.94 7.61
C LEU A 60 16.38 -30.37 6.42
N ALA A 61 17.62 -29.88 6.35
CA ALA A 61 18.57 -30.31 5.33
C ALA A 61 18.87 -31.82 5.41
N ARG A 62 19.06 -32.33 6.63
CA ARG A 62 19.29 -33.77 6.88
C ARG A 62 18.07 -34.61 6.51
N GLU A 63 16.87 -34.20 6.92
CA GLU A 63 15.62 -34.90 6.62
C GLU A 63 15.37 -34.98 5.09
N LEU A 64 15.64 -33.88 4.38
CA LEU A 64 15.43 -33.78 2.94
C LEU A 64 16.57 -34.36 2.10
N LYS A 65 17.69 -34.74 2.73
CA LYS A 65 18.95 -35.13 2.06
C LYS A 65 19.44 -34.04 1.10
N LEU A 66 19.41 -32.79 1.54
CA LEU A 66 19.86 -31.61 0.79
C LEU A 66 21.02 -30.92 1.52
N ARG A 67 21.80 -30.11 0.82
CA ARG A 67 22.80 -29.24 1.45
C ARG A 67 22.09 -28.11 2.22
N PRO A 68 22.58 -27.68 3.40
CA PRO A 68 21.98 -26.56 4.14
C PRO A 68 21.82 -25.28 3.31
N ARG A 69 22.76 -25.02 2.39
CA ARG A 69 22.69 -23.89 1.46
C ARG A 69 21.51 -23.98 0.49
N GLN A 70 21.15 -25.18 0.03
CA GLN A 70 20.00 -25.38 -0.86
C GLN A 70 18.68 -25.05 -0.15
N VAL A 71 18.54 -25.48 1.11
CA VAL A 71 17.40 -25.13 1.96
C VAL A 71 17.34 -23.62 2.18
N GLU A 72 18.47 -22.99 2.52
CA GLU A 72 18.53 -21.53 2.71
C GLU A 72 18.10 -20.76 1.45
N VAL A 73 18.65 -21.12 0.29
CA VAL A 73 18.32 -20.48 -0.99
C VAL A 73 16.85 -20.72 -1.35
N TRP A 74 16.31 -21.90 -1.06
CA TRP A 74 14.89 -22.18 -1.26
C TRP A 74 14.02 -21.23 -0.43
N PHE A 75 14.33 -21.06 0.86
CA PHE A 75 13.60 -20.14 1.74
C PHE A 75 13.71 -18.67 1.29
N GLN A 76 14.90 -18.25 0.86
CA GLN A 76 15.10 -16.91 0.28
C GLN A 76 14.25 -16.70 -0.97
N ASN A 77 14.29 -17.64 -1.91
CA ASN A 77 13.49 -17.58 -3.14
C ASN A 77 11.99 -17.63 -2.85
N ARG A 78 11.56 -18.44 -1.88
CA ARG A 78 10.16 -18.52 -1.48
C ARG A 78 9.67 -17.18 -0.95
N ARG A 79 10.43 -16.52 -0.07
CA ARG A 79 10.13 -15.17 0.43
C ARG A 79 10.10 -14.13 -0.69
N ALA A 80 11.08 -14.17 -1.60
CA ALA A 80 11.13 -13.25 -2.74
C ALA A 80 9.87 -13.37 -3.61
N ARG A 81 9.46 -14.59 -3.96
CA ARG A 81 8.22 -14.84 -4.73
C ARG A 81 6.97 -14.41 -3.97
N THR A 82 6.88 -14.66 -2.67
CA THR A 82 5.75 -14.19 -1.85
C THR A 82 5.66 -12.67 -1.86
N LYS A 83 6.79 -11.98 -1.65
CA LYS A 83 6.84 -10.51 -1.69
C LYS A 83 6.44 -9.97 -3.06
N LEU A 84 6.95 -10.57 -4.14
CA LEU A 84 6.58 -10.17 -5.50
C LEU A 84 5.07 -10.32 -5.76
N LYS A 85 4.51 -11.49 -5.45
CA LYS A 85 3.06 -11.72 -5.58
C LYS A 85 2.24 -10.72 -4.77
N GLN A 86 2.68 -10.40 -3.56
CA GLN A 86 2.01 -9.39 -2.74
C GLN A 86 2.05 -8.02 -3.40
N THR A 87 3.21 -7.58 -3.92
CA THR A 87 3.32 -6.29 -4.60
C THR A 87 2.46 -6.20 -5.87
N GLU A 88 2.32 -7.31 -6.61
CA GLU A 88 1.45 -7.39 -7.78
C GLU A 88 -0.03 -7.23 -7.38
N ILE A 89 -0.46 -7.88 -6.30
CA ILE A 89 -1.81 -7.75 -5.75
C ILE A 89 -2.06 -6.32 -5.26
N ASP A 90 -1.14 -5.76 -4.48
CA ASP A 90 -1.25 -4.40 -3.93
C ASP A 90 -1.35 -3.36 -5.05
N PHE A 91 -0.56 -3.54 -6.12
CA PHE A 91 -0.62 -2.69 -7.30
C PHE A 91 -1.98 -2.78 -8.00
N ALA A 92 -2.48 -4.00 -8.23
CA ALA A 92 -3.79 -4.21 -8.85
C ALA A 92 -4.92 -3.60 -8.01
N PHE A 93 -4.86 -3.76 -6.68
CA PHE A 93 -5.81 -3.16 -5.75
C PHE A 93 -5.77 -1.63 -5.83
N MET A 94 -4.58 -1.03 -5.72
CA MET A 94 -4.42 0.42 -5.76
C MET A 94 -4.90 1.00 -7.10
N LYS A 95 -4.59 0.35 -8.22
CA LYS A 95 -5.07 0.76 -9.55
C LYS A 95 -6.58 0.83 -9.61
N LYS A 96 -7.26 -0.24 -9.14
CA LYS A 96 -8.73 -0.29 -9.09
C LYS A 96 -9.31 0.79 -8.19
N TYR A 97 -8.68 1.05 -7.04
CA TYR A 97 -9.10 2.11 -6.13
C TYR A 97 -9.00 3.49 -6.78
N CYS A 98 -7.90 3.79 -7.50
CA CYS A 98 -7.75 5.02 -8.26
C CYS A 98 -8.81 5.16 -9.37
N GLU A 99 -9.11 4.08 -10.11
CA GLU A 99 -10.15 4.07 -11.14
C GLU A 99 -11.53 4.42 -10.57
N THR A 100 -11.91 3.80 -9.45
CA THR A 100 -13.16 4.10 -8.77
C THR A 100 -13.23 5.57 -8.32
N LEU A 101 -12.18 6.06 -7.65
CA LEU A 101 -12.14 7.45 -7.18
C LEU A 101 -12.18 8.46 -8.34
N MET A 102 -11.53 8.17 -9.46
CA MET A 102 -11.60 9.02 -10.65
C MET A 102 -13.02 9.09 -11.21
N GLU A 103 -13.71 7.95 -11.25
CA GLU A 103 -15.08 7.89 -11.73
C GLU A 103 -16.03 8.64 -10.79
N GLU A 104 -15.93 8.43 -9.48
CA GLU A 104 -16.70 9.17 -8.48
C GLU A 104 -16.46 10.68 -8.57
N ASN A 105 -15.20 11.11 -8.70
CA ASN A 105 -14.88 12.51 -8.92
C ASN A 105 -15.54 13.03 -10.19
N ARG A 106 -15.46 12.29 -11.30
CA ARG A 106 -16.08 12.68 -12.57
C ARG A 106 -17.60 12.86 -12.43
N TRP A 107 -18.27 11.98 -11.68
CA TRP A 107 -19.70 12.10 -11.38
C TRP A 107 -20.00 13.33 -10.54
N LEU A 108 -19.27 13.53 -9.44
CA LEU A 108 -19.45 14.69 -8.56
C LEU A 108 -19.24 16.01 -9.31
N HIS A 109 -18.25 16.10 -10.19
CA HIS A 109 -18.04 17.30 -11.03
C HIS A 109 -19.20 17.56 -11.99
N LYS A 110 -19.78 16.50 -12.58
CA LYS A 110 -20.98 16.63 -13.43
C LYS A 110 -22.18 17.11 -12.63
N GLU A 111 -22.39 16.53 -11.45
CA GLU A 111 -23.48 16.90 -10.55
C GLU A 111 -23.35 18.35 -10.08
N LEU A 112 -22.16 18.74 -9.64
CA LEU A 112 -21.84 20.12 -9.24
C LEU A 112 -22.14 21.10 -10.38
N LYS A 113 -21.72 20.78 -11.61
CA LYS A 113 -21.99 21.61 -12.79
C LYS A 113 -23.49 21.70 -13.12
N ALA A 114 -24.23 20.59 -12.98
CA ALA A 114 -25.67 20.58 -13.18
C ALA A 114 -26.41 21.44 -12.15
N LEU A 115 -26.01 21.36 -10.88
CA LEU A 115 -26.55 22.19 -9.79
C LEU A 115 -26.20 23.68 -9.96
N GLN A 116 -25.00 24.01 -10.45
CA GLN A 116 -24.63 25.38 -10.82
C GLN A 116 -25.47 25.95 -11.96
N LEU A 117 -25.91 25.10 -12.90
CA LEU A 117 -26.73 25.53 -14.03
C LEU A 117 -28.20 25.68 -13.65
N SER A 118 -28.70 24.86 -12.71
CA SER A 118 -30.06 24.97 -12.17
C SER A 118 -30.22 26.16 -11.21
N HIS A 119 -29.13 26.62 -10.61
CA HIS A 119 -29.04 27.85 -9.83
C HIS A 119 -28.03 28.81 -10.48
N PRO A 120 -28.39 29.49 -11.58
CA PRO A 120 -27.57 30.58 -12.05
C PRO A 120 -27.51 31.58 -10.89
N LEU A 121 -26.31 31.78 -10.32
CA LEU A 121 -26.00 32.99 -9.59
C LEU A 121 -26.12 34.14 -10.60
N ASN A 122 -27.35 34.57 -10.86
CA ASN A 122 -27.65 35.96 -11.13
C ASN A 122 -27.46 36.72 -9.82
N THR A 123 -26.21 36.82 -9.37
CA THR A 123 -25.76 37.95 -8.58
C THR A 123 -24.39 38.34 -9.14
N PRO A 124 -24.30 39.41 -9.96
CA PRO A 124 -23.03 40.09 -10.07
C PRO A 124 -22.61 40.48 -8.65
N ALA A 125 -21.32 40.37 -8.36
CA ALA A 125 -20.73 40.86 -7.13
C ALA A 125 -21.12 42.34 -6.93
N ALA A 126 -22.13 42.58 -6.11
CA ALA A 126 -22.48 43.87 -5.54
C ALA A 126 -23.11 43.60 -4.18
N THR A 127 -22.35 43.93 -3.14
CA THR A 127 -22.75 44.46 -1.83
C THR A 127 -24.13 44.05 -1.26
N LEU A 128 -24.10 43.53 -0.02
CA LEU A 128 -25.19 43.44 0.96
C LEU A 128 -26.19 42.27 0.86
N THR A 129 -25.76 41.11 1.34
CA THR A 129 -26.71 40.18 1.97
C THR A 129 -26.98 40.67 3.39
N LEU A 130 -28.12 41.33 3.55
CA LEU A 130 -28.64 41.78 4.84
C LEU A 130 -29.01 40.55 5.69
N CYS A 131 -28.36 40.40 6.85
CA CYS A 131 -28.70 39.43 7.88
C CYS A 131 -30.01 39.87 8.59
N PRO A 132 -31.12 39.10 8.55
CA PRO A 132 -32.36 39.46 9.25
C PRO A 132 -32.28 39.33 10.78
N SER A 133 -31.12 39.01 11.36
CA SER A 133 -30.94 38.79 12.81
C SER A 133 -29.83 39.63 13.43
N CYS A 134 -29.29 40.61 12.72
CA CYS A 134 -28.12 41.37 13.17
C CYS A 134 -28.51 42.85 13.35
N GLU A 135 -28.98 43.24 14.55
CA GLU A 135 -29.13 44.65 14.91
C GLU A 135 -27.73 45.28 15.09
N LYS A 136 -27.47 46.32 14.29
CA LYS A 136 -26.28 47.20 14.22
C LYS A 136 -25.08 46.69 13.43
N ILE A 137 -24.97 47.23 12.21
CA ILE A 137 -23.68 47.59 11.62
C ILE A 137 -23.78 49.06 11.23
N THR A 138 -23.08 49.91 11.97
CA THR A 138 -22.93 51.33 11.70
C THR A 138 -22.22 51.50 10.37
N ALA A 139 -22.88 52.19 9.43
CA ALA A 139 -22.21 52.76 8.27
C ALA A 139 -21.19 53.79 8.76
N VAL A 140 -19.93 53.65 8.36
CA VAL A 140 -18.98 54.76 8.40
C VAL A 140 -18.46 54.98 6.99
N SER A 141 -19.01 56.01 6.36
CA SER A 141 -18.48 56.64 5.16
C SER A 141 -17.11 57.25 5.45
N THR A 142 -16.28 57.23 4.40
CA THR A 142 -15.10 58.06 4.14
C THR A 142 -15.08 59.44 4.83
N ALA A 143 -14.00 59.73 5.57
CA ALA A 143 -13.11 60.90 5.41
C ALA A 143 -12.26 61.18 6.68
N ASP A 144 -10.95 61.35 6.46
CA ASP A 144 -9.94 62.13 7.21
C ASP A 144 -10.01 62.30 8.74
N ASN A 145 -9.01 61.75 9.45
CA ASN A 145 -7.91 62.51 10.09
C ASN A 145 -7.20 61.71 11.22
N ASN A 146 -5.86 61.71 11.14
CA ASN A 146 -4.87 61.76 12.23
C ASN A 146 -4.82 60.68 13.35
N ASN A 147 -3.85 59.77 13.14
CA ASN A 147 -2.88 59.23 14.11
C ASN A 147 -3.35 58.16 15.13
N PRO A 148 -2.43 57.36 15.72
CA PRO A 148 -2.09 56.02 15.28
C PRO A 148 -2.41 55.00 16.39
N SER A 149 -1.95 53.76 16.22
CA SER A 149 -1.99 52.66 17.18
C SER A 149 -3.24 51.80 17.07
N LYS A 150 -3.13 50.71 16.28
CA LYS A 150 -3.35 49.35 16.78
C LYS A 150 -3.12 48.31 15.67
N GLY A 151 -2.24 47.36 15.97
CA GLY A 151 -2.34 45.99 15.45
C GLY A 151 -1.57 45.67 14.18
N LEU A 152 -0.24 45.70 14.26
CA LEU A 152 0.63 44.96 13.34
C LEU A 152 0.42 43.46 13.58
N PHE A 153 -0.24 42.77 12.65
CA PHE A 153 -0.35 41.30 12.70
C PHE A 153 0.99 40.67 12.32
N THR A 154 1.76 40.26 13.32
CA THR A 154 2.94 39.41 13.15
C THR A 154 2.51 37.96 12.91
N LEU A 155 2.82 37.42 11.72
CA LEU A 155 2.78 35.98 11.48
C LEU A 155 3.88 35.31 12.32
N SER A 156 3.49 34.58 13.36
CA SER A 156 4.39 33.67 14.07
C SER A 156 4.09 32.22 13.67
N ARG A 157 5.13 31.53 13.21
CA ARG A 157 5.11 30.16 12.69
C ARG A 157 5.17 29.15 13.84
N LYS A 158 4.33 28.12 13.76
CA LYS A 158 4.22 26.99 14.71
C LYS A 158 5.55 26.25 14.96
N PRO A 159 5.71 25.68 16.16
CA PRO A 159 6.27 24.33 16.29
C PRO A 159 5.22 23.34 16.81
N HIS A 160 5.08 22.22 16.10
CA HIS A 160 4.35 21.04 16.57
C HIS A 160 5.21 20.31 17.61
N LEU A 161 4.68 20.11 18.82
CA LEU A 161 5.18 19.15 19.79
C LEU A 161 4.20 17.96 19.80
N PHE A 162 4.69 16.78 19.42
CA PHE A 162 4.04 15.51 19.66
C PHE A 162 4.53 14.96 21.01
N THR A 163 3.61 14.54 21.86
CA THR A 163 3.79 13.52 22.89
C THR A 163 2.65 12.54 22.77
#